data_AF-A0A6G1CF52-F1
#
_entry.id   AF-A0A6G1CF52-F1
#
_cell.length_a   1.000
_cell.length_b   1.000
_cell.length_c   1.000
_cell.angle_alpha   90.00
_cell.angle_beta   90.00
_cell.angle_gamma   90.00
#
_symmetry.space_group_name_H-M   'P 1'
#
loop_
_entity.id
_entity.type
_entity.pdbx_description
1 polymer ?
#
loop_
_entity_poly.entity_id
_entity_poly.type
_entity_poly.pdbx_seq_one_letter_code
_entity_poly.pdbx_strand_id
1 'polypeptide(L)'
;MEEEMLSFFPGGLRVLLVDDDTKAVRTATATLSTLHYPVVAMYPTASAGLRALSGDNVTDVQAVLCDVHKVVSSGFDFRLVVETELHIPIIYLLSTTEHTVAGEDAEFLNHLLLTATFIVRKPLDSAVMAHLWSVVAWRRCC
;
A
#
# COMPACT_ATOMS: atom_id res chain seq x y z
N MET A 1 -19.02 -7.36 -9.11
CA MET A 1 -17.76 -6.75 -8.63
C MET A 1 -17.24 -7.50 -7.42
N GLU A 2 -18.02 -7.61 -6.34
CA GLU A 2 -17.62 -8.39 -5.15
C GLU A 2 -17.44 -9.89 -5.43
N GLU A 3 -18.41 -10.54 -6.11
CA GLU A 3 -18.29 -11.97 -6.47
C GLU A 3 -17.06 -12.26 -7.35
N GLU A 4 -16.75 -11.35 -8.28
CA GLU A 4 -15.58 -11.45 -9.14
C GLU A 4 -14.29 -11.28 -8.33
N MET A 5 -14.21 -10.27 -7.47
CA MET A 5 -13.11 -10.10 -6.53
C MET A 5 -12.91 -11.35 -5.66
N LEU A 6 -13.99 -11.92 -5.10
CA LEU A 6 -13.91 -13.12 -4.26
C LEU A 6 -13.46 -14.36 -5.04
N SER A 7 -13.67 -14.40 -6.37
CA SER A 7 -13.10 -15.46 -7.22
C SER A 7 -11.58 -15.38 -7.33
N PHE A 8 -11.01 -14.16 -7.33
CA PHE A 8 -9.56 -13.94 -7.28
C PHE A 8 -8.99 -14.00 -5.86
N PHE A 9 -9.77 -13.59 -4.87
CA PHE A 9 -9.38 -13.46 -3.46
C PHE A 9 -10.44 -14.05 -2.52
N PRO A 10 -10.47 -15.39 -2.32
CA PRO A 10 -11.55 -16.09 -1.59
C PRO A 10 -11.73 -15.71 -0.11
N GLY A 11 -10.81 -14.95 0.48
CA GLY A 11 -10.90 -14.40 1.84
C GLY A 11 -10.91 -12.87 1.88
N GLY A 12 -11.16 -12.23 0.74
CA GLY A 12 -10.90 -10.81 0.56
C GLY A 12 -9.44 -10.51 0.23
N LEU A 13 -9.17 -9.29 -0.22
CA LEU A 13 -7.81 -8.83 -0.55
C LEU A 13 -7.04 -8.52 0.74
N ARG A 14 -6.11 -9.39 1.13
CA ARG A 14 -5.31 -9.20 2.34
C ARG A 14 -4.23 -8.16 2.14
N VAL A 15 -4.30 -7.09 2.92
CA VAL A 15 -3.40 -5.95 2.77
C VAL A 15 -2.56 -5.71 4.02
N LEU A 16 -1.31 -5.30 3.80
CA LEU A 16 -0.45 -4.73 4.84
C LEU A 16 -0.48 -3.21 4.72
N LEU A 17 -0.66 -2.51 5.83
CA LEU A 17 -0.67 -1.05 5.87
C LEU A 17 0.62 -0.50 6.47
N VAL A 18 1.28 0.43 5.78
CA VAL A 18 2.44 1.16 6.30
C VAL A 18 2.07 2.63 6.47
N ASP A 19 1.83 3.04 7.70
CA ASP A 19 1.42 4.39 8.07
C ASP A 19 1.52 4.55 9.60
N ASP A 20 2.05 5.66 10.09
CA ASP A 20 2.15 5.99 11.52
C ASP A 20 1.05 6.95 12.00
N ASP A 21 0.28 7.56 11.09
CA ASP A 21 -0.89 8.35 11.46
C ASP A 21 -2.03 7.43 11.89
N THR A 22 -2.14 7.23 13.20
CA THR A 22 -3.19 6.38 13.81
C THR A 22 -4.61 6.75 13.41
N LYS A 23 -4.90 8.02 13.08
CA LYS A 23 -6.23 8.47 12.63
C LYS A 23 -6.45 8.11 11.16
N ALA A 24 -5.47 8.37 10.30
CA ALA A 24 -5.52 7.97 8.90
C ALA A 24 -5.66 6.45 8.78
N VAL A 25 -4.85 5.71 9.54
CA VAL A 25 -4.92 4.26 9.67
C VAL A 25 -6.31 3.77 10.06
N ARG A 26 -6.89 4.29 11.15
CA ARG A 26 -8.23 3.85 11.62
C ARG A 26 -9.29 4.08 10.54
N THR A 27 -9.22 5.23 9.86
CA THR A 27 -10.14 5.58 8.78
C THR A 27 -9.95 4.65 7.58
N ALA A 28 -8.70 4.39 7.18
CA ALA A 28 -8.37 3.48 6.10
C ALA A 28 -8.85 2.05 6.40
N THR A 29 -8.56 1.52 7.59
CA THR A 29 -9.02 0.18 8.01
C THR A 29 -10.55 0.06 7.96
N ALA A 30 -11.28 1.10 8.40
CA ALA A 30 -12.74 1.11 8.31
C ALA A 30 -13.22 1.03 6.85
N THR A 31 -12.67 1.88 5.96
CA THR A 31 -12.99 1.84 4.51
C THR A 31 -12.66 0.48 3.90
N LEU A 32 -11.46 -0.04 4.13
CA LEU A 32 -10.98 -1.32 3.62
C LEU A 32 -11.85 -2.49 4.10
N SER A 33 -12.29 -2.46 5.36
CA SER A 33 -13.18 -3.50 5.91
C SER A 33 -14.53 -3.56 5.17
N THR A 34 -15.08 -2.43 4.73
CA THR A 34 -16.34 -2.43 3.95
C THR A 34 -16.18 -3.00 2.55
N LEU A 35 -14.94 -3.11 2.06
CA LEU A 35 -14.60 -3.60 0.73
C LEU A 35 -14.06 -5.03 0.75
N HIS A 36 -14.14 -5.73 1.89
CA HIS A 36 -13.52 -7.04 2.12
C HIS A 36 -12.00 -7.04 1.90
N TYR A 37 -11.32 -5.95 2.29
CA TYR A 37 -9.85 -5.86 2.25
C TYR A 37 -9.29 -5.95 3.67
N PRO A 38 -9.18 -7.14 4.27
CA PRO A 38 -8.68 -7.26 5.63
C PRO A 38 -7.25 -6.72 5.76
N VAL A 39 -7.05 -5.79 6.70
CA VAL A 39 -5.71 -5.32 7.09
C VAL A 39 -5.09 -6.37 8.00
N VAL A 40 -4.16 -7.17 7.47
CA VAL A 40 -3.56 -8.32 8.18
C VAL A 40 -2.38 -7.92 9.06
N ALA A 41 -1.72 -6.82 8.73
CA ALA A 41 -0.64 -6.25 9.53
C ALA A 41 -0.52 -4.75 9.29
N MET A 42 0.06 -4.07 10.27
CA MET A 42 0.28 -2.63 10.23
C MET A 42 1.66 -2.30 10.79
N TYR A 43 2.38 -1.43 10.11
CA TYR A 43 3.70 -0.99 10.51
C TYR A 43 3.85 0.52 10.38
N PRO A 44 4.56 1.18 11.31
CA PRO A 44 4.74 2.63 11.26
C PRO A 44 5.75 3.08 10.20
N THR A 45 6.60 2.18 9.69
CA THR A 45 7.68 2.52 8.75
C THR A 45 7.83 1.48 7.65
N ALA A 46 8.33 1.91 6.48
CA ALA A 46 8.62 1.02 5.36
C ALA A 46 9.65 -0.06 5.73
N SER A 47 10.68 0.27 6.51
CA SER A 47 11.66 -0.72 7.00
C SER A 47 11.04 -1.79 7.88
N ALA A 48 10.11 -1.43 8.78
CA ALA A 48 9.42 -2.41 9.62
C ALA A 48 8.49 -3.29 8.80
N GLY A 49 7.76 -2.71 7.84
CA GLY A 49 6.96 -3.45 6.87
C GLY A 49 7.80 -4.43 6.05
N LEU A 50 8.96 -4.00 5.53
CA LEU A 50 9.84 -4.87 4.76
C LEU A 50 10.35 -6.04 5.60
N ARG A 51 10.85 -5.79 6.81
CA ARG A 51 11.32 -6.87 7.72
C ARG A 51 10.23 -7.90 8.00
N ALA A 52 8.98 -7.45 8.11
CA ALA A 52 7.85 -8.32 8.34
C ALA A 52 7.48 -9.16 7.11
N LEU A 53 7.56 -8.55 5.92
CA LEU A 53 7.32 -9.22 4.63
C LEU A 53 8.42 -10.21 4.25
N SER A 54 9.68 -9.91 4.61
CA SER A 54 10.83 -10.78 4.34
C SER A 54 11.01 -11.91 5.35
N GLY A 55 10.26 -11.91 6.45
CA GLY A 55 10.27 -12.97 7.45
C GLY A 55 8.95 -13.75 7.47
N ASP A 56 8.86 -14.78 8.31
CA ASP A 56 7.65 -15.59 8.46
C ASP A 56 6.56 -14.91 9.33
N ASN A 57 6.69 -13.60 9.58
CA ASN A 57 5.86 -12.87 10.55
C ASN A 57 4.50 -12.47 9.98
N VAL A 58 4.38 -12.31 8.66
CA VAL A 58 3.11 -11.96 8.01
C VAL A 58 2.94 -12.86 6.80
N THR A 59 2.11 -13.89 6.95
CA THR A 59 1.77 -14.77 5.85
C THR A 59 0.64 -14.17 5.02
N ASP A 60 0.71 -14.40 3.70
CA ASP A 60 -0.42 -14.22 2.80
C ASP A 60 -0.84 -12.75 2.54
N VAL A 61 0.12 -11.82 2.63
CA VAL A 61 -0.06 -10.43 2.14
C VAL A 61 -0.15 -10.45 0.62
N GLN A 62 -1.18 -9.80 0.08
CA GLN A 62 -1.46 -9.76 -1.36
C GLN A 62 -1.24 -8.38 -1.96
N ALA A 63 -1.22 -7.33 -1.14
CA ALA A 63 -0.83 -5.99 -1.53
C ALA A 63 -0.35 -5.19 -0.31
N VAL A 64 0.49 -4.18 -0.55
CA VAL A 64 0.91 -3.22 0.47
C VAL A 64 0.30 -1.87 0.17
N LEU A 65 -0.39 -1.27 1.14
CA LEU A 65 -0.75 0.15 1.10
C LEU A 65 0.29 0.91 1.91
N CYS A 66 1.03 1.82 1.28
CA CYS A 66 2.18 2.48 1.90
C CYS A 66 2.05 3.99 1.80
N ASP A 67 2.05 4.68 2.93
CA ASP A 67 2.18 6.13 2.94
C ASP A 67 3.52 6.54 2.31
N VAL A 68 3.43 7.48 1.37
CA VAL A 68 4.57 7.94 0.57
C VAL A 68 5.67 8.53 1.44
N HIS A 69 5.35 9.28 2.49
CA HIS A 69 6.34 9.86 3.38
C HIS A 69 7.08 8.78 4.18
N LYS A 70 6.45 7.62 4.46
CA LYS A 70 7.13 6.50 5.12
C LYS A 70 8.15 5.81 4.22
N VAL A 71 7.98 5.90 2.89
CA VAL A 71 8.98 5.41 1.93
C VAL A 71 10.07 6.46 1.72
N VAL A 72 9.71 7.73 1.50
CA VAL A 72 10.68 8.83 1.35
C VAL A 72 11.63 8.88 2.56
N SER A 73 11.08 8.88 3.78
CA SER A 73 11.90 8.94 5.01
C SER A 73 12.74 7.70 5.29
N SER A 74 12.51 6.60 4.56
CA SER A 74 13.25 5.35 4.77
C SER A 74 14.62 5.34 4.07
N GLY A 75 14.82 6.19 3.06
CA GLY A 75 16.08 6.33 2.34
C GLY A 75 16.49 5.12 1.50
N PHE A 76 15.56 4.19 1.22
CA PHE A 76 15.79 3.05 0.32
C PHE A 76 14.61 2.85 -0.63
N ASP A 77 14.87 2.17 -1.75
CA ASP A 77 13.84 1.84 -2.72
C ASP A 77 12.98 0.67 -2.23
N PHE A 78 11.96 0.98 -1.43
CA PHE A 78 11.00 0.00 -0.92
C PHE A 78 10.26 -0.74 -2.04
N ARG A 79 10.01 -0.05 -3.16
CA ARG A 79 9.37 -0.64 -4.33
C ARG A 79 10.24 -1.73 -4.95
N LEU A 80 11.52 -1.43 -5.15
CA LEU A 80 12.46 -2.36 -5.77
C LEU A 80 12.43 -3.70 -5.05
N VAL A 81 12.50 -3.73 -3.73
CA VAL A 81 12.51 -4.99 -2.98
C VAL A 81 11.13 -5.68 -2.99
N VAL A 82 10.07 -4.96 -2.62
CA VAL A 82 8.75 -5.59 -2.40
C VAL A 82 8.08 -6.01 -3.71
N GLU A 83 8.17 -5.19 -4.76
CA GLU A 83 7.55 -5.54 -6.04
C GLU A 83 8.39 -6.55 -6.82
N THR A 84 9.73 -6.47 -6.80
CA THR A 84 10.57 -7.36 -7.64
C THR A 84 10.98 -8.65 -6.96
N GLU A 85 11.32 -8.62 -5.67
CA GLU A 85 11.77 -9.83 -4.96
C GLU A 85 10.57 -10.57 -4.38
N LEU A 86 9.63 -9.84 -3.76
CA LEU A 86 8.47 -10.46 -3.08
C LEU A 86 7.24 -10.60 -3.98
N HIS A 87 7.24 -9.98 -5.16
CA HIS A 87 6.11 -10.00 -6.11
C HIS A 87 4.80 -9.52 -5.49
N ILE A 88 4.89 -8.58 -4.54
CA ILE A 88 3.73 -7.97 -3.87
C ILE A 88 3.57 -6.55 -4.41
N PRO A 89 2.42 -6.19 -5.01
CA PRO A 89 2.20 -4.83 -5.51
C PRO A 89 2.11 -3.81 -4.37
N ILE A 90 2.72 -2.64 -4.58
CA ILE A 90 2.62 -1.51 -3.66
C ILE A 90 1.65 -0.46 -4.22
N ILE A 91 0.74 -0.01 -3.35
CA ILE A 91 -0.17 1.09 -3.56
C ILE A 91 0.25 2.24 -2.67
N TYR A 92 0.70 3.33 -3.28
CA TYR A 92 1.15 4.50 -2.55
C TYR A 92 -0.01 5.37 -2.09
N LEU A 93 0.00 5.76 -0.81
CA LEU A 93 -0.98 6.66 -0.22
C LEU A 93 -0.40 8.07 -0.13
N LEU A 94 -1.03 9.01 -0.81
CA LEU A 94 -0.60 10.40 -0.88
C LEU A 94 -1.54 11.31 -0.07
N SER A 95 -1.02 11.93 0.99
CA SER A 95 -1.74 12.98 1.71
C SER A 95 -1.89 14.24 0.87
N THR A 96 -3.06 14.87 0.91
CA THR A 96 -3.36 16.11 0.17
C THR A 96 -2.85 17.37 0.86
N THR A 97 -2.43 17.28 2.11
CA THR A 97 -2.08 18.41 2.98
C THR A 97 -0.57 18.64 3.16
N GLU A 98 0.29 17.75 2.66
CA GLU A 98 1.70 17.70 3.03
C GLU A 98 2.61 17.68 1.80
N HIS A 99 2.55 18.76 1.01
CA HIS A 99 3.42 18.91 -0.16
C HIS A 99 4.79 19.55 0.15
N THR A 100 5.15 19.73 1.42
CA THR A 100 6.43 20.33 1.80
C THR A 100 7.46 19.25 2.15
N VAL A 101 7.95 18.55 1.15
CA VAL A 101 9.26 17.86 1.23
C VAL A 101 10.29 18.76 0.55
N ALA A 102 11.45 18.93 1.17
CA ALA A 102 12.50 19.84 0.71
C ALA A 102 13.81 19.07 0.48
N GLY A 103 14.63 19.54 -0.45
CA GLY A 103 15.92 18.91 -0.76
C GLY A 103 15.78 17.55 -1.43
N GLU A 104 16.65 16.60 -1.08
CA GLU A 104 16.75 15.26 -1.68
C GLU A 104 15.44 14.47 -1.57
N ASP A 105 14.66 14.67 -0.51
CA ASP A 105 13.35 14.05 -0.31
C ASP A 105 12.33 14.45 -1.38
N ALA A 106 12.44 15.67 -1.93
CA ALA A 106 11.57 16.14 -3.01
C ALA A 106 11.90 15.47 -4.35
N GLU A 107 13.19 15.25 -4.63
CA GLU A 107 13.63 14.53 -5.83
C GLU A 107 13.22 13.06 -5.75
N PHE A 108 13.42 12.43 -4.60
CA PHE A 108 12.98 11.05 -4.37
C PHE A 108 11.46 10.92 -4.46
N LEU A 109 10.70 11.84 -3.86
CA LEU A 109 9.24 11.88 -3.99
C LEU A 109 8.84 12.00 -5.47
N ASN A 110 9.43 12.93 -6.22
CA ASN A 110 9.11 13.11 -7.64
C ASN A 110 9.42 11.85 -8.45
N HIS A 111 10.57 11.21 -8.20
CA HIS A 111 10.92 9.96 -8.85
C HIS A 111 9.93 8.83 -8.51
N LEU A 112 9.55 8.71 -7.24
CA LEU A 112 8.55 7.76 -6.79
C LEU A 112 7.21 8.01 -7.47
N LEU A 113 6.73 9.25 -7.54
CA LEU A 113 5.46 9.59 -8.17
C LEU A 113 5.45 9.32 -9.68
N LEU A 114 6.60 9.45 -10.35
CA LEU A 114 6.76 9.14 -11.77
C LEU A 114 6.83 7.63 -12.06
N THR A 115 7.31 6.83 -11.11
CA THR A 115 7.58 5.40 -11.31
C THR A 115 6.59 4.48 -10.60
N ALA A 116 5.85 5.00 -9.63
CA ALA A 116 4.81 4.28 -8.92
C ALA A 116 3.69 3.86 -9.88
N THR A 117 3.31 2.59 -9.79
CA THR A 117 2.22 2.07 -10.61
C THR A 117 0.87 2.56 -10.11
N PHE A 118 0.69 2.64 -8.78
CA PHE A 118 -0.59 2.99 -8.16
C PHE A 118 -0.38 4.00 -7.06
N ILE A 119 -1.09 5.13 -7.17
CA ILE A 119 -1.12 6.19 -6.18
C ILE A 119 -2.59 6.49 -5.87
N VAL A 120 -2.96 6.44 -4.60
CA VAL A 120 -4.30 6.79 -4.10
C VAL A 120 -4.15 7.96 -3.14
N ARG A 121 -5.02 8.97 -3.28
CA ARG A 121 -5.02 10.12 -2.38
C ARG A 121 -5.74 9.78 -1.08
N LYS A 122 -5.25 10.31 0.04
CA LYS A 122 -5.95 10.30 1.33
C LYS A 122 -6.93 11.50 1.43
N PRO A 123 -8.07 11.35 2.12
CA PRO A 123 -8.58 10.10 2.71
C PRO A 123 -9.00 9.10 1.62
N LEU A 124 -8.99 7.80 1.94
CA LEU A 124 -9.32 6.75 0.97
C LEU A 124 -10.77 6.88 0.51
N ASP A 125 -10.95 7.17 -0.78
CA ASP A 125 -12.26 7.15 -1.43
C ASP A 125 -12.72 5.70 -1.66
N SER A 126 -13.89 5.34 -1.14
CA SER A 126 -14.37 3.95 -1.21
C SER A 126 -14.64 3.49 -2.65
N ALA A 127 -15.05 4.39 -3.54
CA ALA A 127 -15.32 4.03 -4.94
C ALA A 127 -14.03 3.75 -5.71
N VAL A 128 -12.98 4.54 -5.49
CA VAL A 128 -11.64 4.26 -6.01
C VAL A 128 -11.11 2.94 -5.45
N MET A 129 -11.20 2.77 -4.13
CA MET A 129 -10.67 1.58 -3.47
C MET A 129 -11.41 0.30 -3.87
N ALA A 130 -12.71 0.36 -4.18
CA ALA A 130 -13.49 -0.80 -4.63
C ALA A 130 -12.94 -1.45 -5.91
N HIS A 131 -12.15 -0.72 -6.71
CA HIS A 131 -11.54 -1.23 -7.94
C HIS A 131 -10.09 -1.70 -7.73
N LEU A 132 -9.52 -1.53 -6.54
CA LEU A 132 -8.10 -1.83 -6.32
C LEU A 132 -7.78 -3.32 -6.47
N TRP A 133 -8.71 -4.20 -6.15
CA TRP A 133 -8.51 -5.65 -6.31
C TRP A 133 -8.20 -6.05 -7.75
N SER A 134 -8.79 -5.40 -8.77
CA SER A 134 -8.58 -5.77 -10.16
C SER A 134 -7.18 -5.39 -10.63
N VAL A 135 -6.68 -4.26 -10.12
CA VAL A 135 -5.30 -3.81 -10.25
C VAL A 135 -4.32 -4.83 -9.64
N VAL A 136 -4.59 -5.29 -8.42
CA VAL A 136 -3.75 -6.30 -7.76
C VAL A 136 -3.81 -7.64 -8.49
N ALA A 137 -5.00 -8.06 -8.93
CA ALA A 137 -5.18 -9.28 -9.70
C ALA A 137 -4.39 -9.23 -11.03
N TRP A 138 -4.50 -8.13 -11.77
CA TRP A 138 -3.76 -7.95 -13.03
C TRP A 138 -2.25 -8.07 -12.82
N ARG A 139 -1.71 -7.43 -11.76
CA ARG A 139 -0.28 -7.50 -11.43
C ARG A 139 0.21 -8.88 -10.99
N ARG A 140 -0.66 -9.76 -10.50
CA ARG A 140 -0.30 -11.14 -10.16
C ARG A 140 -0.39 -12.10 -11.34
N CYS A 141 -1.15 -11.72 -12.38
CA CYS A 141 -1.36 -12.54 -13.57
C CYS A 141 -0.43 -12.20 -14.75
N CYS A 142 0.27 -11.06 -14.71
CA CYS A 142 1.23 -10.61 -15.72
C CYS A 142 2.65 -10.61 -15.13
#